data_AF-A0A1M4SS11-F1
#
_entry.id   AF-A0A1M4SS11-F1
#
_cell.length_a   1.000
_cell.length_b   1.000
_cell.length_c   1.000
_cell.angle_alpha   90.00
_cell.angle_beta   90.00
_cell.angle_gamma   90.00
#
_symmetry.space_group_name_H-M   'P 1'
#
loop_
_entity.id
_entity.type
_entity.pdbx_description
1 polymer ?
#
loop_
_entity_poly.entity_id
_entity_poly.type
_entity_poly.pdbx_seq_one_letter_code
_entity_poly.pdbx_strand_id
1 'polypeptide(L)'
;MNSYNLYLEAINLYEQKNYKKALNLFLKVLEHQNNYLINYNIGVCYIELNKFTDAIQFLKKSLYLNKYYENTYINLAYCYYKKKDYKSCYRIIKEGVSAINSDKLNNIEKNLFNLIIYGGENEFNKKAK
;
A
#
# COMPACT_ATOMS: atom_id res chain seq x y z
N MET A 1 30.23 1.15 3.21
CA MET A 1 29.12 2.04 2.80
C MET A 1 28.10 2.03 3.94
N ASN A 2 27.80 3.17 4.57
CA ASN A 2 26.87 3.20 5.70
C ASN A 2 25.41 3.04 5.21
N SER A 3 24.53 2.43 6.01
CA SER A 3 23.14 2.12 5.68
C SER A 3 22.34 3.33 5.19
N TYR A 4 22.69 4.53 5.68
CA TYR A 4 22.11 5.79 5.21
C TYR A 4 22.40 6.09 3.73
N ASN A 5 23.64 5.86 3.26
CA ASN A 5 23.99 6.08 1.85
C ASN A 5 23.28 5.07 0.93
N LEU A 6 23.16 3.82 1.37
CA LEU A 6 22.39 2.80 0.64
C LEU A 6 20.91 3.19 0.53
N TYR A 7 20.34 3.78 1.58
CA TYR A 7 18.97 4.26 1.57
C TYR A 7 18.78 5.41 0.56
N LEU A 8 19.64 6.42 0.56
CA LEU A 8 19.56 7.53 -0.39
C LEU A 8 19.71 7.06 -1.84
N GLU A 9 20.64 6.13 -2.09
CA GLU A 9 20.81 5.54 -3.42
C GLU A 9 19.56 4.74 -3.85
N ALA A 10 18.94 4.00 -2.94
CA ALA A 10 17.70 3.27 -3.20
C ALA A 10 16.55 4.21 -3.58
N ILE A 11 16.44 5.36 -2.90
CA ILE A 11 15.43 6.39 -3.22
C ILE A 11 15.69 6.98 -4.62
N ASN A 12 16.93 7.37 -4.93
CA ASN A 12 17.27 7.89 -6.27
C ASN A 12 16.98 6.86 -7.37
N LEU A 13 17.30 5.59 -7.15
CA LEU A 13 16.96 4.51 -8.10
C LEU A 13 15.45 4.33 -8.23
N TYR A 14 14.69 4.50 -7.15
CA TYR A 14 13.23 4.46 -7.20
C TYR A 14 12.66 5.60 -8.03
N GLU A 15 13.16 6.83 -7.86
CA GLU A 15 12.76 8.01 -8.63
C GLU A 15 13.08 7.84 -10.13
N GLN A 16 14.18 7.16 -10.45
CA GLN A 16 14.54 6.76 -11.81
C GLN A 16 13.71 5.57 -12.35
N LYS A 17 12.69 5.12 -11.60
CA LYS A 17 11.83 3.97 -11.92
C LYS A 17 12.59 2.64 -12.01
N ASN A 18 13.81 2.57 -11.47
CA ASN A 18 14.59 1.35 -11.41
C ASN A 18 14.24 0.52 -10.17
N TYR A 19 12.99 0.10 -10.11
CA TYR A 19 12.39 -0.51 -8.92
C TYR A 19 13.08 -1.80 -8.47
N LYS A 20 13.64 -2.59 -9.41
CA LYS A 20 14.39 -3.81 -9.07
C LYS A 20 15.68 -3.48 -8.33
N LYS A 21 16.45 -2.49 -8.80
CA LYS A 21 17.69 -2.10 -8.13
C LYS A 21 17.39 -1.39 -6.80
N ALA A 22 16.39 -0.52 -6.77
CA ALA A 22 15.91 0.12 -5.55
C ALA A 22 15.51 -0.91 -4.48
N LEU A 23 14.73 -1.92 -4.86
CA LEU A 23 14.34 -3.03 -3.99
C LEU A 23 15.55 -3.76 -3.40
N ASN A 24 16.54 -4.10 -4.23
CA ASN A 24 17.74 -4.78 -3.76
C ASN A 24 18.51 -3.96 -2.72
N LEU A 25 18.59 -2.63 -2.90
CA LEU A 25 19.22 -1.76 -1.92
C LEU A 25 18.38 -1.62 -0.65
N PHE A 26 17.05 -1.44 -0.76
CA PHE A 26 16.20 -1.40 0.43
C PHE A 26 16.26 -2.69 1.25
N LEU A 27 16.37 -3.87 0.61
CA LEU A 27 16.56 -5.14 1.30
C LEU A 27 17.89 -5.18 2.07
N LYS A 28 18.98 -4.64 1.50
CA LYS A 28 20.26 -4.49 2.24
C LYS A 28 20.14 -3.51 3.41
N VAL A 29 19.40 -2.40 3.23
CA VAL A 29 19.14 -1.45 4.32
C VAL A 29 18.37 -2.14 5.45
N LEU A 30 17.40 -3.01 5.12
CA LEU A 30 16.59 -3.75 6.07
C LEU A 30 17.42 -4.66 6.99
N GLU A 31 18.54 -5.23 6.51
CA GLU A 31 19.45 -6.06 7.30
C GLU A 31 20.08 -5.29 8.47
N HIS A 32 20.21 -3.97 8.33
CA HIS A 32 20.78 -3.10 9.36
C HIS A 32 19.72 -2.30 10.13
N GLN A 33 18.60 -1.98 9.48
CA GLN A 33 17.55 -1.11 10.02
C GLN A 33 16.16 -1.63 9.66
N ASN A 34 15.47 -2.18 10.65
CA ASN A 34 14.09 -2.64 10.49
C ASN A 34 13.11 -1.64 11.12
N ASN A 35 12.64 -0.69 10.30
CA ASN A 35 11.60 0.27 10.70
C ASN A 35 10.44 0.30 9.70
N TYR A 36 9.38 1.02 10.05
CA TYR A 36 8.16 1.06 9.23
C TYR A 36 8.44 1.62 7.83
N LEU A 37 9.28 2.65 7.70
CA LEU A 37 9.55 3.34 6.44
C LEU A 37 10.31 2.46 5.45
N ILE A 38 11.29 1.67 5.92
CA ILE A 38 12.01 0.70 5.08
C ILE A 38 11.05 -0.38 4.57
N ASN A 39 10.23 -0.96 5.46
CA ASN A 39 9.23 -1.96 5.07
C ASN A 39 8.21 -1.35 4.08
N TYR A 40 7.79 -0.11 4.29
CA TYR A 40 6.92 0.60 3.37
C TYR A 40 7.55 0.76 1.98
N ASN A 41 8.78 1.28 1.90
CA ASN A 41 9.48 1.50 0.63
C ASN A 41 9.72 0.20 -0.14
N ILE A 42 10.03 -0.90 0.56
CA ILE A 42 10.10 -2.24 -0.05
C ILE A 42 8.74 -2.65 -0.61
N GLY A 43 7.67 -2.47 0.17
CA GLY A 43 6.30 -2.74 -0.26
C GLY A 43 5.91 -1.95 -1.51
N VAL A 44 6.28 -0.67 -1.57
CA VAL A 44 6.05 0.20 -2.75
C VAL A 44 6.85 -0.29 -3.96
N CYS A 45 8.12 -0.67 -3.80
CA CYS A 45 8.88 -1.26 -4.90
C CYS A 45 8.21 -2.53 -5.45
N TYR A 46 7.67 -3.38 -4.58
CA TYR A 46 6.91 -4.56 -5.01
C TYR A 46 5.61 -4.20 -5.73
N ILE A 47 4.91 -3.14 -5.32
CA ILE A 47 3.74 -2.61 -6.04
C ILE A 47 4.11 -2.22 -7.46
N GLU A 48 5.17 -1.43 -7.62
CA GLU A 48 5.65 -0.95 -8.93
C GLU A 48 6.11 -2.10 -9.84
N LEU A 49 6.51 -3.23 -9.24
CA LEU A 49 6.85 -4.47 -9.93
C LEU A 49 5.64 -5.41 -10.16
N ASN A 50 4.42 -4.98 -9.85
CA ASN A 50 3.17 -5.76 -9.90
C ASN A 50 3.20 -7.05 -9.05
N LYS A 51 4.06 -7.09 -8.03
CA LYS A 51 4.19 -8.22 -7.09
C LYS A 51 3.36 -7.96 -5.84
N PHE A 52 2.04 -7.95 -5.99
CA PHE A 52 1.12 -7.53 -4.93
C PHE A 52 1.15 -8.42 -3.68
N THR A 53 1.42 -9.72 -3.80
CA THR A 53 1.50 -10.62 -2.65
C THR A 53 2.70 -10.27 -1.76
N ASP A 54 3.87 -10.03 -2.36
CA ASP A 54 5.08 -9.63 -1.65
C ASP A 54 4.90 -8.24 -1.02
N ALA A 55 4.31 -7.30 -1.78
CA ALA A 55 3.99 -5.97 -1.28
C ALA A 55 3.11 -6.03 0.00
N ILE A 56 2.07 -6.87 0.01
CA ILE A 56 1.19 -7.04 1.18
C ILE A 56 1.99 -7.49 2.42
N GLN A 57 2.95 -8.39 2.26
CA GLN A 57 3.74 -8.88 3.39
C GLN A 57 4.56 -7.74 4.04
N PHE A 58 5.23 -6.93 3.24
CA PHE A 58 6.04 -5.81 3.74
C PHE A 58 5.18 -4.64 4.23
N LEU A 59 4.08 -4.34 3.57
CA LEU A 59 3.15 -3.29 4.01
C LEU A 59 2.46 -3.65 5.33
N LYS A 60 2.14 -4.93 5.57
CA LYS A 60 1.67 -5.40 6.89
C LYS A 60 2.72 -5.17 7.99
N LYS A 61 4.00 -5.41 7.69
CA LYS A 61 5.09 -5.12 8.64
C LYS A 61 5.23 -3.61 8.90
N SER A 62 5.16 -2.79 7.85
CA SER A 62 5.12 -1.32 8.00
C SER A 62 3.97 -0.89 8.92
N LEU A 63 2.77 -1.44 8.69
CA LEU A 63 1.58 -1.12 9.46
C LEU A 63 1.73 -1.52 10.93
N TYR A 64 2.27 -2.72 11.18
CA TYR A 64 2.54 -3.22 12.52
C TYR A 64 3.53 -2.32 13.28
N LEU A 65 4.59 -1.85 12.59
CA LEU A 65 5.61 -0.99 13.17
C LEU A 65 5.14 0.45 13.37
N ASN A 66 4.26 0.95 12.51
CA ASN A 66 3.65 2.27 12.65
C ASN A 66 2.22 2.30 12.09
N LYS A 67 1.25 2.17 13.01
CA LYS A 67 -0.18 2.22 12.69
C LYS A 67 -0.69 3.61 12.31
N TYR A 68 0.12 4.66 12.44
CA TYR A 68 -0.26 6.04 12.12
C TYR A 68 0.26 6.50 10.75
N TYR A 69 1.01 5.65 10.03
CA TYR A 69 1.49 5.99 8.71
C TYR A 69 0.43 5.71 7.63
N GLU A 70 -0.39 6.74 7.36
CA GLU A 70 -1.54 6.72 6.44
C GLU A 70 -1.24 5.99 5.11
N ASN A 71 -0.13 6.31 4.46
CA ASN A 71 0.22 5.75 3.15
C ASN A 71 0.30 4.22 3.17
N THR A 72 0.60 3.60 4.31
CA THR A 72 0.60 2.14 4.44
C THR A 72 -0.79 1.57 4.21
N TYR A 73 -1.84 2.15 4.79
CA TYR A 73 -3.22 1.68 4.59
C TYR A 73 -3.64 1.81 3.13
N ILE A 74 -3.31 2.93 2.49
CA ILE A 74 -3.64 3.20 1.09
C ILE A 74 -2.98 2.16 0.18
N ASN A 75 -1.67 1.96 0.32
CA ASN A 75 -0.93 1.03 -0.53
C ASN A 75 -1.29 -0.43 -0.25
N LEU A 76 -1.57 -0.79 1.01
CA LEU A 76 -2.03 -2.14 1.37
C LEU A 76 -3.43 -2.41 0.80
N ALA A 77 -4.35 -1.46 0.91
CA ALA A 77 -5.67 -1.55 0.30
C ALA A 77 -5.60 -1.63 -1.23
N TYR A 78 -4.72 -0.85 -1.86
CA TYR A 78 -4.46 -0.92 -3.29
C TYR A 78 -3.99 -2.32 -3.73
N CYS A 79 -3.09 -2.94 -2.98
CA CYS A 79 -2.66 -4.31 -3.26
C CYS A 79 -3.84 -5.30 -3.21
N TYR A 80 -4.69 -5.21 -2.18
CA TYR A 80 -5.88 -6.07 -2.09
C TYR A 80 -6.87 -5.81 -3.22
N TYR A 81 -7.08 -4.54 -3.59
CA TYR A 81 -7.91 -4.16 -4.74
C TYR A 81 -7.40 -4.78 -6.05
N LYS A 82 -6.08 -4.71 -6.32
CA LYS A 82 -5.47 -5.33 -7.51
C LYS A 82 -5.59 -6.85 -7.52
N LYS A 83 -5.64 -7.47 -6.34
CA LYS A 83 -5.92 -8.91 -6.19
C LYS A 83 -7.41 -9.26 -6.22
N LYS A 84 -8.30 -8.28 -6.46
CA LYS A 84 -9.76 -8.40 -6.40
C LYS A 84 -10.30 -8.87 -5.04
N ASP A 85 -9.50 -8.76 -3.99
CA ASP A 85 -9.93 -9.01 -2.62
C ASP A 85 -10.53 -7.73 -2.03
N TYR A 86 -11.74 -7.39 -2.50
CA TYR A 86 -12.44 -6.17 -2.11
C TYR A 86 -12.82 -6.17 -0.62
N LYS A 87 -13.04 -7.36 -0.04
CA LYS A 87 -13.34 -7.52 1.39
C LYS A 87 -12.15 -7.07 2.24
N SER A 88 -10.94 -7.56 1.94
CA SER A 88 -9.72 -7.14 2.65
C SER A 88 -9.39 -5.67 2.35
N CYS A 89 -9.59 -5.21 1.11
CA CYS A 89 -9.40 -3.81 0.72
C CYS A 89 -10.23 -2.87 1.60
N TYR A 90 -11.55 -3.08 1.67
CA TYR A 90 -12.46 -2.27 2.47
C TYR A 90 -12.11 -2.34 3.97
N ARG A 91 -11.81 -3.54 4.48
CA ARG A 91 -11.41 -3.72 5.89
C ARG A 91 -10.19 -2.88 6.26
N ILE A 92 -9.14 -2.87 5.43
CA ILE A 92 -7.91 -2.11 5.70
C ILE A 92 -8.18 -0.60 5.68
N ILE A 93 -8.97 -0.11 4.74
CA ILE A 93 -9.32 1.32 4.71
C ILE A 93 -10.11 1.71 5.95
N LYS A 94 -11.12 0.92 6.33
CA LYS A 94 -11.92 1.17 7.54
C LYS A 94 -11.07 1.16 8.82
N GLU A 95 -10.12 0.23 8.90
CA GLU A 95 -9.14 0.18 10.00
C GLU A 95 -8.30 1.47 10.05
N GLY A 96 -7.81 1.95 8.90
CA GLY A 96 -7.06 3.20 8.81
C GLY A 96 -7.88 4.44 9.17
N VAL A 97 -9.14 4.52 8.74
CA VAL A 97 -10.08 5.57 9.15
C VAL A 97 -10.22 5.61 10.66
N SER A 98 -10.47 4.45 11.28
CA SER A 98 -10.61 4.35 12.74
C SER A 98 -9.33 4.69 13.50
N ALA A 99 -8.15 4.43 12.92
CA ALA A 99 -6.87 4.60 13.59
C ALA A 99 -6.30 6.03 13.49
N ILE A 100 -6.50 6.70 12.35
CA ILE A 100 -5.83 7.98 12.03
C ILE A 100 -6.84 9.14 11.95
N ASN A 101 -8.13 8.86 11.73
CA ASN A 101 -9.15 9.88 11.44
C ASN A 101 -8.73 10.83 10.31
N SER A 102 -8.37 10.27 9.16
CA SER A 102 -7.94 11.01 7.97
C SER A 102 -9.09 11.23 6.99
N ASP A 103 -9.26 12.48 6.53
CA ASP A 103 -10.18 12.85 5.45
C ASP A 103 -9.91 12.08 4.15
N LYS A 104 -8.65 11.81 3.84
CA LYS A 104 -8.26 11.06 2.64
C LYS A 104 -8.76 9.62 2.73
N LEU A 105 -8.56 8.96 3.86
CA LEU A 105 -9.04 7.60 4.09
C LEU A 105 -10.58 7.57 4.13
N ASN A 106 -11.23 8.57 4.73
CA ASN A 106 -12.68 8.72 4.74
C ASN A 106 -13.26 8.79 3.32
N ASN A 107 -12.62 9.58 2.44
CA ASN A 107 -13.05 9.71 1.05
C ASN A 107 -12.85 8.40 0.27
N ILE A 108 -11.73 7.70 0.49
CA ILE A 108 -11.49 6.38 -0.12
C ILE A 108 -12.54 5.36 0.37
N GLU A 109 -12.86 5.35 1.67
CA GLU A 109 -13.86 4.44 2.23
C GLU A 109 -15.23 4.62 1.58
N LYS A 110 -15.70 5.87 1.49
CA LYS A 110 -16.98 6.22 0.84
C LYS A 110 -17.02 5.75 -0.62
N ASN A 111 -15.95 6.00 -1.37
CA ASN A 111 -15.86 5.58 -2.77
C ASN A 111 -15.86 4.05 -2.91
N LEU A 112 -15.14 3.33 -2.06
CA LEU A 112 -15.12 1.87 -2.05
C LEU A 112 -16.50 1.30 -1.68
N PHE A 113 -17.17 1.87 -0.68
CA PHE A 113 -18.52 1.46 -0.29
C PHE A 113 -19.49 1.61 -1.47
N ASN A 114 -19.48 2.77 -2.15
CA ASN A 114 -20.31 3.00 -3.33
C ASN A 114 -19.98 2.03 -4.48
N LEU A 115 -18.70 1.72 -4.70
CA LEU A 115 -18.29 0.74 -5.71
C LEU A 115 -18.78 -0.67 -5.37
N ILE A 116 -18.74 -1.07 -4.11
CA ILE A 116 -19.18 -2.42 -3.67
C ILE A 116 -20.70 -2.56 -3.79
N ILE A 117 -21.45 -1.53 -3.38
CA ILE A 117 -22.92 -1.53 -3.44
C ILE A 117 -23.41 -1.31 -4.87
N TYR A 118 -23.02 -0.21 -5.51
CA TYR A 118 -23.57 0.21 -6.81
C TYR A 118 -22.73 -0.23 -8.01
N GLY A 119 -21.43 -0.46 -7.83
CA GLY A 119 -20.55 -0.95 -8.90
C GLY A 119 -20.76 -2.43 -9.23
N GLY A 120 -21.36 -3.21 -8.33
CA GLY A 120 -21.96 -4.52 -8.62
C GLY A 120 -23.35 -4.42 -9.28
N GLU A 121 -24.03 -3.28 -9.14
CA GLU A 121 -25.37 -3.00 -9.65
C GLU A 121 -25.39 -2.17 -10.95
N ASN A 122 -24.27 -2.05 -11.65
CA ASN A 122 -24.24 -1.47 -13.01
C ASN A 122 -25.08 -2.27 -14.03
N GLU A 123 -25.64 -3.44 -13.66
CA GLU A 123 -26.68 -4.16 -14.41
C GLU A 123 -28.10 -4.00 -13.86
N PHE A 124 -28.31 -3.62 -12.59
CA PHE A 124 -29.66 -3.54 -12.02
C PHE A 124 -30.36 -2.21 -12.38
N ASN A 125 -29.63 -1.10 -12.42
CA ASN A 125 -30.20 0.22 -12.75
C ASN A 125 -30.21 0.55 -14.25
N LYS A 126 -29.63 -0.29 -15.12
CA LYS A 126 -29.89 -0.23 -16.58
C LYS A 126 -31.18 -0.94 -16.99
N LYS A 127 -31.84 -1.67 -16.08
CA LYS A 127 -33.15 -2.31 -16.32
C LYS A 127 -34.31 -1.63 -15.59
N ALA A 128 -34.08 -0.52 -14.89
CA ALA A 128 -35.09 0.15 -14.07
C ALA A 128 -35.39 1.61 -14.47
N LYS A 129 -35.00 2.05 -15.67
CA LYS A 129 -35.58 3.20 -16.39
C LYS A 129 -35.16 3.21 -17.86
#